data_AF-A0A2S9IIJ3-F1
#
_entry.id   AF-A0A2S9IIJ3-F1
#
_cell.length_a   1.000
_cell.length_b   1.000
_cell.length_c   1.000
_cell.angle_alpha   90.00
_cell.angle_beta   90.00
_cell.angle_gamma   90.00
#
_symmetry.space_group_name_H-M   'P 1'
#
loop_
_entity.id
_entity.type
_entity.pdbx_description
1 polymer ?
#
loop_
_entity_poly.entity_id
_entity_poly.type
_entity_poly.pdbx_seq_one_letter_code
_entity_poly.pdbx_strand_id
1 'polypeptide(L)'
;MTVTGPGSSWTNTNTTLVASSGIGTLNVLNGATASAGLLLSIADLSSGQGTVNVSGAGSTLTSDGALSVGRIGTGTLTIADGGVVNANADTFVASFSGSTGTLNIGNGGAAGTLNSASVNFGNGT
;
A
#
# COMPACT_ATOMS: atom_id res chain seq x y z
N MET A 1 -0.10 5.30 -11.25
CA MET A 1 -1.24 6.18 -10.95
C MET A 1 -0.85 7.15 -9.85
N THR A 2 -1.28 8.42 -9.94
CA THR A 2 -1.07 9.42 -8.89
C THR A 2 -2.39 10.09 -8.57
N VAL A 3 -2.74 10.13 -7.30
CA VAL A 3 -3.86 10.90 -6.74
C VAL A 3 -3.23 11.96 -5.83
N THR A 4 -3.43 13.24 -6.14
CA THR A 4 -2.74 14.31 -5.41
C THR A 4 -3.62 15.54 -5.24
N GLY A 5 -3.43 16.25 -4.13
CA GLY A 5 -4.07 17.52 -3.84
C GLY A 5 -5.31 17.36 -2.95
N PRO A 6 -5.64 18.37 -2.13
CA PRO A 6 -6.82 18.34 -1.27
C PRO A 6 -8.10 18.14 -2.08
N GLY A 7 -8.97 17.24 -1.61
CA GLY A 7 -10.26 16.94 -2.26
C GLY A 7 -10.16 16.01 -3.48
N SER A 8 -8.96 15.70 -3.97
CA SER A 8 -8.77 14.68 -4.99
C SER A 8 -9.06 13.30 -4.40
N SER A 9 -9.91 12.55 -5.08
CA SER A 9 -10.33 11.21 -4.64
C SER A 9 -10.24 10.18 -5.75
N TRP A 10 -9.84 8.96 -5.39
CA TRP A 10 -10.04 7.78 -6.22
C TRP A 10 -10.66 6.66 -5.40
N THR A 11 -11.61 5.94 -6.00
CA THR A 11 -12.29 4.81 -5.37
C THR A 11 -12.37 3.65 -6.33
N ASN A 12 -12.02 2.47 -5.85
CA ASN A 12 -12.30 1.19 -6.48
C ASN A 12 -12.89 0.25 -5.42
N THR A 13 -14.09 -0.26 -5.65
CA THR A 13 -14.81 -1.10 -4.68
C THR A 13 -14.44 -2.59 -4.74
N ASN A 14 -13.62 -2.98 -5.71
CA ASN A 14 -13.13 -4.35 -5.90
C ASN A 14 -11.66 -4.46 -5.51
N THR A 15 -11.04 -5.58 -5.89
CA THR A 15 -9.60 -5.80 -5.73
C THR A 15 -8.79 -4.78 -6.52
N THR A 16 -7.83 -4.16 -5.84
CA THR A 16 -6.83 -3.28 -6.44
C THR A 16 -5.49 -4.00 -6.47
N LEU A 17 -4.92 -4.14 -7.67
CA LEU A 17 -3.61 -4.74 -7.88
C LEU A 17 -2.62 -3.67 -8.33
N VAL A 18 -1.68 -3.32 -7.46
CA VAL A 18 -0.55 -2.46 -7.82
C VAL A 18 0.56 -3.36 -8.31
N ALA A 19 0.77 -3.35 -9.64
CA ALA A 19 1.71 -4.23 -10.32
C ALA A 19 1.37 -5.72 -10.15
N SER A 20 0.25 -6.18 -10.71
CA SER A 20 -0.06 -7.62 -10.73
C SER A 20 1.08 -8.42 -11.36
N SER A 21 1.61 -7.94 -12.49
CA SER A 21 2.89 -8.32 -13.08
C SER A 21 3.58 -7.07 -13.62
N GLY A 22 4.89 -7.14 -13.87
CA GLY A 22 5.66 -5.98 -14.34
C GLY A 22 5.80 -4.91 -13.26
N ILE A 23 6.05 -3.66 -13.66
CA ILE A 23 6.32 -2.55 -12.74
C ILE A 23 5.08 -1.66 -12.64
N GLY A 24 4.70 -1.26 -11.42
CA GLY A 24 3.58 -0.37 -11.20
C GLY A 24 3.72 0.46 -9.92
N THR A 25 3.19 1.67 -9.96
CA THR A 25 3.26 2.62 -8.84
C THR A 25 1.90 3.26 -8.58
N LEU A 26 1.51 3.36 -7.31
CA LEU A 26 0.39 4.17 -6.84
C LEU A 26 0.90 5.23 -5.86
N ASN A 27 0.62 6.49 -6.14
CA ASN A 27 0.94 7.61 -5.24
C ASN A 27 -0.34 8.26 -4.73
N VAL A 28 -0.43 8.48 -3.42
CA VAL A 28 -1.51 9.21 -2.75
C VAL A 28 -0.86 10.34 -1.96
N LEU A 29 -0.95 11.56 -2.48
CA LEU A 29 -0.06 12.67 -2.08
C LEU A 29 -0.84 13.94 -1.72
N ASN A 30 -0.20 14.80 -0.92
CA ASN A 30 -0.62 16.20 -0.71
C ASN A 30 -2.10 16.37 -0.32
N GLY A 31 -2.60 15.58 0.63
CA GLY A 31 -3.98 15.69 1.13
C GLY A 31 -5.04 14.95 0.30
N ALA A 32 -4.62 14.08 -0.63
CA ALA A 32 -5.53 13.27 -1.43
C ALA A 32 -6.09 12.06 -0.68
N THR A 33 -7.25 11.57 -1.11
CA THR A 33 -7.86 10.35 -0.58
C THR A 33 -7.94 9.26 -1.64
N ALA A 34 -7.64 8.02 -1.27
CA ALA A 34 -7.78 6.85 -2.12
C ALA A 34 -8.46 5.71 -1.35
N SER A 35 -9.34 4.96 -2.00
CA SER A 35 -10.01 3.80 -1.42
C SER A 35 -9.94 2.62 -2.37
N ALA A 36 -9.38 1.52 -1.88
CA ALA A 36 -9.43 0.19 -2.46
C ALA A 36 -10.43 -0.66 -1.66
N GLY A 37 -11.21 -1.49 -2.36
CA GLY A 37 -12.27 -2.28 -1.75
C GLY A 37 -11.73 -3.54 -1.07
N LEU A 38 -12.13 -4.70 -1.60
CA LEU A 38 -11.95 -6.00 -0.95
C LEU A 38 -10.50 -6.40 -0.63
N LEU A 39 -9.53 -5.98 -1.45
CA LEU A 39 -8.13 -6.31 -1.30
C LEU A 39 -7.28 -5.24 -1.99
N LEU A 40 -6.25 -4.76 -1.31
CA LEU A 40 -5.14 -4.05 -1.91
C LEU A 40 -3.91 -4.95 -1.92
N SER A 41 -3.46 -5.36 -3.11
CA SER A 41 -2.27 -6.21 -3.28
C SER A 41 -1.19 -5.46 -4.06
N ILE A 42 0.01 -5.40 -3.49
CA ILE A 42 1.21 -4.81 -4.09
C ILE A 42 2.13 -5.96 -4.51
N ALA A 43 2.43 -6.04 -5.81
CA ALA A 43 3.18 -7.13 -6.43
C ALA A 43 2.52 -8.51 -6.26
N ASP A 44 1.41 -8.69 -6.97
CA ASP A 44 0.52 -9.84 -6.79
C ASP A 44 1.10 -11.17 -7.32
N LEU A 45 1.90 -11.12 -8.38
CA LEU A 45 2.58 -12.27 -9.00
C LEU A 45 4.10 -12.12 -8.91
N SER A 46 4.83 -13.21 -9.17
CA SER A 46 6.28 -13.29 -8.98
C SER A 46 7.10 -12.28 -9.79
N SER A 47 6.62 -11.86 -10.96
CA SER A 47 7.26 -10.82 -11.77
C SER A 47 6.76 -9.40 -11.46
N GLY A 48 5.88 -9.26 -10.47
CA GLY A 48 5.34 -7.98 -10.03
C GLY A 48 6.36 -7.20 -9.20
N GLN A 49 6.49 -5.91 -9.51
CA GLN A 49 7.28 -4.93 -8.79
C GLN A 49 6.40 -3.71 -8.52
N GLY A 50 5.81 -3.70 -7.33
CA GLY A 50 4.78 -2.74 -6.95
C GLY A 50 5.31 -1.73 -5.93
N THR A 51 5.00 -0.46 -6.13
CA THR A 51 5.31 0.59 -5.16
C THR A 51 4.06 1.38 -4.83
N VAL A 52 3.79 1.57 -3.54
CA VAL A 52 2.74 2.45 -3.05
C VAL A 52 3.35 3.50 -2.13
N ASN A 53 3.08 4.77 -2.41
CA ASN A 53 3.51 5.90 -1.60
C ASN A 53 2.30 6.66 -1.09
N VAL A 54 2.22 6.83 0.23
CA VAL A 54 1.20 7.66 0.89
C VAL A 54 1.93 8.71 1.70
N SER A 55 1.91 9.96 1.22
CA SER A 55 2.70 11.04 1.82
C SER A 55 1.98 12.37 1.85
N GLY A 56 2.22 13.14 2.92
CA GLY A 56 1.67 14.47 3.16
C GLY A 56 0.49 14.41 4.13
N ALA A 57 0.39 15.42 4.99
CA ALA A 57 -0.70 15.54 5.95
C ALA A 57 -2.06 15.53 5.24
N GLY A 58 -2.98 14.72 5.76
CA GLY A 58 -4.31 14.51 5.18
C GLY A 58 -4.36 13.51 4.02
N SER A 59 -3.20 13.06 3.50
CA SER A 59 -3.19 11.98 2.50
C SER A 59 -3.60 10.67 3.13
N THR A 60 -4.64 10.04 2.57
CA THR A 60 -5.23 8.81 3.14
C THR A 60 -5.43 7.76 2.07
N LEU A 61 -4.97 6.53 2.34
CA LEU A 61 -5.30 5.35 1.54
C LEU A 61 -6.02 4.33 2.42
N THR A 62 -7.25 3.97 2.05
CA THR A 62 -8.03 2.95 2.75
C THR A 62 -8.11 1.68 1.90
N SER A 63 -7.91 0.53 2.52
CA SER A 63 -8.26 -0.79 2.01
C SER A 63 -9.41 -1.33 2.86
N ASP A 64 -10.57 -1.56 2.25
CA ASP A 64 -11.76 -2.06 2.98
C ASP A 64 -11.61 -3.52 3.42
N GLY A 65 -10.69 -4.27 2.81
CA GLY A 65 -10.25 -5.57 3.28
C GLY A 65 -8.75 -5.64 3.55
N ALA A 66 -8.17 -6.81 3.29
CA ALA A 66 -6.76 -7.06 3.59
C ALA A 66 -5.84 -6.22 2.72
N LEU A 67 -4.66 -5.91 3.26
CA LEU A 67 -3.56 -5.26 2.55
C LEU A 67 -2.40 -6.26 2.42
N SER A 68 -1.89 -6.49 1.22
CA SER A 68 -0.70 -7.32 1.00
C SER A 68 0.42 -6.51 0.37
N VAL A 69 1.58 -6.50 1.03
CA VAL A 69 2.80 -5.83 0.58
C VAL A 69 3.80 -6.91 0.16
N GLY A 70 3.98 -7.08 -1.15
CA GLY A 70 4.85 -8.12 -1.69
C GLY A 70 4.21 -9.50 -1.54
N ARG A 71 3.04 -9.71 -2.17
CA ARG A 71 2.31 -10.98 -2.03
C ARG A 71 3.17 -12.14 -2.55
N ILE A 72 3.42 -12.15 -3.86
CA ILE A 72 4.27 -13.17 -4.52
C ILE A 72 5.51 -12.50 -5.14
N GLY A 73 5.43 -11.24 -5.55
CA GLY A 73 6.54 -10.46 -6.10
C GLY A 73 7.21 -9.53 -5.09
N THR A 74 7.78 -8.44 -5.59
CA THR A 74 8.47 -7.42 -4.80
C THR A 74 7.57 -6.21 -4.60
N GLY A 75 7.03 -6.04 -3.39
CA GLY A 75 6.14 -4.95 -3.04
C GLY A 75 6.75 -4.01 -2.01
N THR A 76 6.57 -2.71 -2.22
CA THR A 76 6.97 -1.68 -1.26
C THR A 76 5.79 -0.77 -0.96
N LEU A 77 5.52 -0.56 0.33
CA LEU A 77 4.61 0.46 0.82
C LEU A 77 5.39 1.45 1.69
N THR A 78 5.37 2.72 1.32
CA THR A 78 5.93 3.80 2.13
C THR A 78 4.82 4.74 2.59
N ILE A 79 4.75 4.96 3.90
CA ILE A 79 3.82 5.89 4.54
C ILE A 79 4.63 6.96 5.25
N ALA A 80 4.57 8.20 4.80
CA ALA A 80 5.46 9.26 5.25
C ALA A 80 4.75 10.61 5.39
N ASP A 81 5.45 11.58 5.97
CA ASP A 81 5.05 13.00 6.04
C ASP A 81 3.63 13.20 6.59
N GLY A 82 3.25 12.40 7.59
CA GLY A 82 1.92 12.43 8.21
C GLY A 82 0.78 11.79 7.40
N GLY A 83 1.11 11.07 6.33
CA GLY A 83 0.15 10.25 5.58
C GLY A 83 -0.36 9.06 6.38
N VAL A 84 -1.55 8.57 6.02
CA VAL A 84 -2.24 7.49 6.75
C VAL A 84 -2.69 6.39 5.80
N VAL A 85 -2.42 5.14 6.15
CA VAL A 85 -3.01 3.96 5.52
C VAL A 85 -3.92 3.27 6.51
N ASN A 86 -5.16 2.98 6.10
CA ASN A 86 -6.12 2.20 6.88
C ASN A 86 -6.37 0.87 6.18
N ALA A 87 -5.96 -0.25 6.79
CA ALA A 87 -6.38 -1.58 6.39
C ALA A 87 -7.47 -2.04 7.37
N ASN A 88 -8.70 -2.20 6.88
CA ASN A 88 -9.84 -2.59 7.72
C ASN A 88 -9.84 -4.09 8.09
N ALA A 89 -8.85 -4.84 7.61
CA ALA A 89 -8.53 -6.19 8.05
C ALA A 89 -7.02 -6.30 8.36
N ASP A 90 -6.44 -7.48 8.17
CA ASP A 90 -5.02 -7.72 8.39
C ASP A 90 -4.15 -7.18 7.27
N THR A 91 -2.93 -6.79 7.63
CA THR A 91 -1.84 -6.49 6.70
C THR A 91 -0.90 -7.68 6.64
N PHE A 92 -0.56 -8.13 5.43
CA PHE A 92 0.41 -9.18 5.18
C PHE A 92 1.64 -8.62 4.48
N VAL A 93 2.83 -8.96 4.97
CA VAL A 93 4.11 -8.55 4.39
C VAL A 93 4.87 -9.79 3.95
N ALA A 94 5.35 -9.80 2.70
CA ALA A 94 6.13 -10.89 2.12
C ALA A 94 5.43 -12.27 2.24
N SER A 95 4.20 -12.37 1.74
CA SER A 95 3.28 -13.48 2.05
C SER A 95 3.76 -14.86 1.61
N PHE A 96 4.44 -14.96 0.46
CA PHE A 96 4.86 -16.24 -0.13
C PHE A 96 6.38 -16.38 -0.21
N SER A 97 6.87 -17.62 -0.24
CA SER A 97 8.30 -17.91 -0.41
C SER A 97 8.85 -17.26 -1.69
N GLY A 98 9.99 -16.57 -1.57
CA GLY A 98 10.62 -15.87 -2.68
C GLY A 98 10.03 -14.49 -2.98
N SER A 99 8.99 -14.06 -2.27
CA SER A 99 8.49 -12.69 -2.36
C SER A 99 9.31 -11.74 -1.48
N THR A 100 9.23 -10.45 -1.78
CA THR A 100 9.85 -9.40 -0.95
C THR A 100 8.81 -8.35 -0.59
N GLY A 101 8.61 -8.10 0.70
CA GLY A 101 7.66 -7.13 1.22
C GLY A 101 8.35 -6.08 2.08
N THR A 102 8.31 -4.82 1.65
CA THR A 102 8.91 -3.72 2.41
C THR A 102 7.84 -2.75 2.86
N LEU A 103 7.69 -2.59 4.18
CA LEU A 103 6.83 -1.59 4.79
C LEU A 103 7.67 -0.52 5.47
N ASN A 104 7.64 0.70 4.94
CA ASN A 104 8.35 1.85 5.49
C ASN A 104 7.37 2.79 6.18
N ILE A 105 7.66 3.13 7.44
CA ILE A 105 6.96 4.17 8.21
C ILE A 105 7.90 5.37 8.35
N GLY A 106 7.75 6.33 7.44
CA GLY A 106 8.62 7.48 7.26
C GLY A 106 9.59 7.32 6.08
N ASN A 107 10.20 8.44 5.69
CA ASN A 107 11.18 8.55 4.59
C ASN A 107 12.30 9.57 4.93
N GLY A 108 12.53 9.85 6.21
CA GLY A 108 13.44 10.89 6.70
C GLY A 108 12.72 12.15 7.22
N GLY A 109 11.44 12.32 6.90
CA GLY A 109 10.55 13.34 7.49
C GLY A 109 9.73 12.82 8.67
N ALA A 110 8.56 13.43 8.90
CA ALA A 110 7.59 12.92 9.87
C ALA A 110 7.15 11.50 9.49
N ALA A 111 6.97 10.63 10.47
CA ALA A 111 6.46 9.28 10.25
C ALA A 111 5.01 9.33 9.70
N GLY A 112 4.68 8.34 8.88
CA GLY A 112 3.29 8.03 8.56
C GLY A 112 2.62 7.16 9.61
N THR A 113 1.38 6.76 9.36
CA THR A 113 0.66 5.80 10.22
C THR A 113 0.03 4.68 9.38
N LEU A 114 0.25 3.43 9.80
CA LEU A 114 -0.53 2.28 9.34
C LEU A 114 -1.49 1.88 10.45
N ASN A 115 -2.78 1.94 10.16
CA ASN A 115 -3.83 1.35 11.00
C ASN A 115 -4.21 -0.01 10.40
N SER A 116 -4.03 -1.08 11.16
CA SER A 116 -4.40 -2.44 10.75
C SER A 116 -4.71 -3.29 11.98
N ALA A 117 -5.56 -4.31 11.84
CA ALA A 117 -5.88 -5.23 12.93
C ALA A 117 -4.64 -6.00 13.40
N SER A 118 -3.84 -6.47 12.46
CA SER A 118 -2.54 -7.10 12.71
C SER A 118 -1.61 -6.93 11.51
N VAL A 119 -0.29 -6.98 11.76
CA VAL A 119 0.72 -7.04 10.72
C VAL A 119 1.38 -8.41 10.77
N ASN A 120 1.16 -9.22 9.74
CA ASN A 120 1.62 -10.60 9.64
C ASN A 120 2.75 -10.71 8.61
N PHE A 121 3.90 -11.21 9.04
CA PHE A 121 5.03 -11.50 8.14
C PHE A 121 4.90 -12.95 7.64
N GLY A 122 5.00 -13.11 6.33
CA GLY A 122 4.94 -14.42 5.67
C GLY A 122 6.31 -15.08 5.53
N ASN A 123 6.42 -15.99 4.56
CA ASN A 123 7.61 -16.80 4.33
C ASN A 123 8.65 -16.10 3.44
N GLY A 124 8.35 -14.90 2.92
CA GLY A 124 9.27 -14.08 2.14
C GLY A 124 10.19 -13.22 3.00
N THR A 125 10.84 -12.24 2.37
CA THR A 125 11.79 -11.30 3.02
C THR A 125 11.27 -9.87 3.09
#